data_AF-A0A7D6VPB8-F1
#
_entry.id   AF-A0A7D6VPB8-F1
#
_cell.length_a   1.000
_cell.length_b   1.000
_cell.length_c   1.000
_cell.angle_alpha   90.00
_cell.angle_beta   90.00
_cell.angle_gamma   90.00
#
_symmetry.space_group_name_H-M   'P 1'
#
loop_
_entity.id
_entity.type
_entity.pdbx_description
1 polymer ?
#
loop_
_entity_poly.entity_id
_entity_poly.type
_entity_poly.pdbx_seq_one_letter_code
_entity_poly.pdbx_strand_id
1 'polypeptide(L)'
;MINDLKKLLLAGVGAVATTYEKASEVVDELVQKGRLTVDEGKELSEELKRNFTTKATEKINEIKSVNKESLEKVISELGYVKKEEIDKLKVRIEFLENKLDQM
;
A
#
# COMPACT_ATOMS: atom_id res chain seq x y z
N MET A 1 13.88 6.45 -4.60
CA MET A 1 13.77 4.99 -4.33
C MET A 1 13.01 4.71 -3.02
N ILE A 2 13.61 4.79 -1.82
CA ILE A 2 12.85 4.57 -0.56
C ILE A 2 11.72 5.61 -0.37
N ASN A 3 11.94 6.85 -0.82
CA ASN A 3 10.93 7.90 -0.77
C ASN A 3 9.69 7.60 -1.64
N ASP A 4 9.82 6.88 -2.75
CA ASP A 4 8.71 6.67 -3.68
C ASP A 4 7.81 5.53 -3.18
N LEU A 5 8.40 4.46 -2.64
CA LEU A 5 7.66 3.42 -1.93
C LEU A 5 6.97 3.97 -0.68
N LYS A 6 7.65 4.84 0.09
CA LYS A 6 7.05 5.52 1.25
C LYS A 6 5.87 6.39 0.83
N LYS A 7 5.99 7.14 -0.27
CA LYS A 7 4.89 7.94 -0.84
C LYS A 7 3.72 7.06 -1.32
N LEU A 8 4.00 5.93 -1.96
CA LEU A 8 2.97 5.00 -2.40
C LEU A 8 2.21 4.40 -1.21
N LEU A 9 2.91 4.01 -0.15
CA LEU A 9 2.28 3.50 1.07
C LEU A 9 1.44 4.58 1.77
N LEU A 10 1.98 5.80 1.89
CA LEU A 10 1.26 6.97 2.42
C LEU A 10 0.02 7.30 1.59
N ALA A 11 0.13 7.25 0.27
CA ALA A 11 -1.00 7.44 -0.64
C ALA A 11 -2.03 6.32 -0.48
N GLY A 12 -1.61 5.06 -0.27
CA GLY A 12 -2.49 3.94 0.00
C GLY A 12 -3.28 4.12 1.30
N VAL A 13 -2.62 4.49 2.41
CA VAL A 13 -3.28 4.79 3.69
C VAL A 13 -4.21 5.99 3.56
N GLY A 14 -3.75 7.06 2.91
CA GLY A 14 -4.54 8.27 2.69
C GLY A 14 -5.78 8.02 1.81
N ALA A 15 -5.66 7.20 0.77
CA ALA A 15 -6.77 6.83 -0.11
C ALA A 15 -7.85 6.03 0.63
N VAL A 16 -7.45 5.09 1.50
CA VAL A 16 -8.39 4.31 2.32
C VAL A 16 -9.12 5.21 3.32
N ALA A 17 -8.39 6.09 4.02
CA ALA A 17 -8.98 7.03 4.98
C ALA A 17 -9.99 7.97 4.30
N THR A 18 -9.59 8.60 3.18
CA THR A 18 -10.45 9.52 2.43
C THR A 18 -11.70 8.81 1.88
N THR A 19 -11.58 7.55 1.45
CA THR A 19 -12.73 6.78 0.95
C THR A 19 -13.75 6.51 2.06
N TYR A 20 -13.28 6.17 3.26
CA TYR A 20 -14.15 5.97 4.42
C TYR A 20 -14.84 7.27 4.83
N GLU A 21 -14.09 8.37 4.95
CA GLU A 21 -14.64 9.70 5.26
C GLU A 21 -15.72 10.10 4.24
N LYS A 22 -15.45 9.93 2.95
CA LYS A 22 -16.42 10.27 1.90
C LYS A 22 -17.67 9.39 1.95
N ALA A 23 -17.53 8.11 2.25
CA ALA A 23 -18.66 7.21 2.43
C ALA A 23 -19.53 7.62 3.62
N SER A 24 -18.92 8.00 4.74
CA SER A 24 -19.63 8.51 5.93
C SER A 24 -20.36 9.82 5.62
N GLU A 25 -19.71 10.75 4.94
CA GLU A 25 -20.29 12.05 4.57
C GLU A 25 -21.52 11.89 3.66
N VAL A 26 -21.51 10.91 2.74
CA VAL A 26 -22.68 10.59 1.91
C VAL A 26 -23.86 10.09 2.75
N VAL A 27 -23.62 9.29 3.79
CA VAL A 27 -24.67 8.84 4.70
C VAL A 27 -25.27 10.03 5.45
N ASP A 28 -24.43 10.90 5.99
CA ASP A 28 -24.88 12.11 6.69
C ASP A 28 -25.69 13.03 5.78
N GLU A 29 -25.27 13.21 4.52
CA GLU A 29 -26.03 13.98 3.54
C GLU A 29 -27.43 13.38 3.26
N LEU A 30 -27.55 12.05 3.22
CA LEU A 30 -28.83 11.40 3.00
C LEU A 30 -29.78 11.58 4.19
N VAL A 31 -29.25 11.61 5.41
CA VAL A 31 -30.01 11.95 6.63
C VAL A 31 -30.45 13.40 6.58
N GLN A 32 -29.54 14.34 6.27
CA GLN A 32 -29.87 15.76 6.17
C GLN A 32 -30.90 16.08 5.08
N LYS A 33 -30.86 15.35 3.96
CA LYS A 33 -31.82 15.47 2.86
C LYS A 33 -33.15 14.76 3.15
N GLY A 34 -33.32 14.15 4.33
CA GLY A 34 -34.52 13.42 4.73
C GLY A 34 -34.75 12.14 3.92
N ARG A 35 -33.72 11.63 3.22
CA ARG A 35 -33.78 10.37 2.48
C ARG A 35 -33.51 9.16 3.38
N LEU A 36 -32.93 9.39 4.55
CA LEU A 36 -32.70 8.43 5.62
C LEU A 36 -33.19 9.05 6.93
N THR A 37 -33.75 8.24 7.81
CA THR A 37 -34.02 8.67 9.18
C THR A 37 -32.70 8.77 9.97
N VAL A 38 -32.71 9.51 11.08
CA VAL A 38 -31.53 9.63 11.96
C VAL A 38 -31.08 8.26 12.49
N ASP A 39 -32.02 7.37 12.78
CA ASP A 39 -31.73 6.05 13.33
C ASP A 39 -31.13 5.12 12.25
N GLU A 40 -31.68 5.11 11.04
CA GLU A 40 -31.10 4.36 9.92
C GLU A 40 -29.72 4.90 9.51
N GLY A 41 -29.51 6.22 9.58
CA GLY A 41 -28.20 6.83 9.32
C GLY A 41 -27.14 6.42 10.34
N LYS A 42 -27.51 6.32 11.62
CA LYS A 42 -26.62 5.82 12.68
C LYS A 42 -26.29 4.35 12.47
N GLU A 43 -27.30 3.52 12.22
CA GLU A 43 -27.12 2.10 11.93
C GLU A 43 -26.18 1.90 10.74
N LEU A 44 -26.44 2.57 9.61
CA LEU A 44 -25.63 2.48 8.41
C LEU A 44 -24.19 2.95 8.64
N SER A 45 -23.98 3.99 9.43
CA SER A 45 -22.64 4.48 9.80
C SER A 45 -21.86 3.47 10.63
N GLU A 46 -22.53 2.81 11.58
CA GLU A 46 -21.94 1.73 12.39
C GLU A 46 -21.63 0.50 11.53
N GLU A 47 -22.52 0.13 10.62
CA GLU A 47 -22.30 -0.97 9.67
C GLU A 47 -21.15 -0.67 8.72
N LEU A 48 -21.07 0.54 8.17
CA LEU A 48 -19.96 1.00 7.34
C LEU A 48 -18.65 0.85 8.11
N LYS A 49 -18.57 1.39 9.33
CA LYS A 49 -17.37 1.29 10.18
C LYS A 49 -16.98 -0.17 10.43
N ARG A 50 -17.95 -1.01 10.79
CA ARG A 50 -17.75 -2.43 11.06
C ARG A 50 -17.24 -3.15 9.82
N ASN A 51 -17.91 -3.00 8.69
CA ASN A 51 -17.57 -3.65 7.43
C ASN A 51 -16.19 -3.20 6.91
N PHE A 52 -15.87 -1.91 6.99
CA PHE A 52 -14.55 -1.40 6.62
C PHE A 52 -13.46 -1.99 7.53
N THR A 53 -13.66 -1.99 8.85
CA THR A 53 -12.68 -2.51 9.80
C THR A 53 -12.42 -4.00 9.62
N THR A 54 -13.50 -4.79 9.46
CA THR A 54 -13.40 -6.24 9.23
C THR A 54 -12.67 -6.55 7.94
N LYS A 55 -13.11 -5.98 6.81
CA LYS A 55 -12.47 -6.20 5.50
C LYS A 55 -11.02 -5.71 5.46
N ALA A 56 -10.74 -4.57 6.09
CA ALA A 56 -9.37 -4.07 6.19
C ALA A 56 -8.48 -5.04 6.99
N THR A 57 -8.98 -5.58 8.10
CA THR A 57 -8.25 -6.54 8.93
C THR A 57 -8.01 -7.86 8.19
N GLU A 58 -9.01 -8.37 7.49
CA GLU A 58 -8.90 -9.55 6.63
C GLU A 58 -7.84 -9.36 5.54
N LYS A 59 -7.91 -8.26 4.79
CA LYS A 59 -6.90 -7.93 3.77
C LYS A 59 -5.52 -7.72 4.38
N ILE A 60 -5.41 -7.11 5.55
CA ILE A 60 -4.12 -6.96 6.24
C ILE A 60 -3.56 -8.33 6.64
N ASN A 61 -4.40 -9.28 7.07
CA ASN A 61 -3.96 -10.63 7.40
C ASN A 61 -3.54 -11.43 6.15
N GLU A 62 -4.24 -11.27 5.02
CA GLU A 62 -3.80 -11.77 3.72
C GLU A 62 -2.45 -11.14 3.30
N ILE A 63 -2.28 -9.84 3.53
CA ILE A 63 -1.02 -9.13 3.26
C ILE A 63 0.09 -9.57 4.23
N LYS A 64 -0.20 -9.92 5.48
CA LYS A 64 0.80 -10.51 6.40
C LYS A 64 1.25 -11.89 5.93
N SER A 65 0.41 -12.60 5.17
CA SER A 65 0.79 -13.83 4.46
C SER A 65 1.58 -13.56 3.17
N VAL A 66 1.75 -12.29 2.75
CA VAL A 66 2.67 -11.93 1.67
C VAL A 66 4.08 -12.14 2.20
N ASN A 67 4.63 -13.30 1.88
CA ASN A 67 6.01 -13.62 2.19
C ASN A 67 6.96 -12.69 1.41
N LYS A 68 8.22 -12.66 1.84
CA LYS A 68 9.28 -11.89 1.18
C LYS A 68 9.39 -12.22 -0.32
N GLU A 69 9.08 -13.46 -0.70
CA GLU A 69 9.10 -14.00 -2.06
C GLU A 69 8.06 -13.35 -2.99
N SER A 70 6.85 -13.12 -2.51
CA SER A 70 5.77 -12.46 -3.27
C SER A 70 6.09 -10.99 -3.51
N LEU A 71 6.66 -10.31 -2.51
CA LEU A 71 7.18 -8.95 -2.69
C LEU A 71 8.35 -8.92 -3.67
N GLU A 72 9.26 -9.88 -3.58
CA GLU A 72 10.41 -9.99 -4.49
C GLU A 72 9.99 -10.25 -5.94
N LYS A 73 8.94 -11.06 -6.16
CA LYS A 73 8.35 -11.27 -7.50
C LYS A 73 7.77 -9.99 -8.07
N VAL A 74 6.96 -9.26 -7.30
CA VAL A 74 6.37 -7.98 -7.75
C VAL A 74 7.45 -6.94 -8.05
N ILE A 75 8.46 -6.83 -7.19
CA ILE A 75 9.60 -5.92 -7.40
C ILE A 75 10.36 -6.29 -8.68
N SER A 76 10.56 -7.58 -8.95
CA SER A 76 11.23 -8.08 -10.15
C SER A 76 10.39 -7.89 -11.42
N GLU A 77 9.08 -8.12 -11.37
CA GLU A 77 8.13 -7.89 -12.48
C GLU A 77 8.06 -6.41 -12.87
N LEU A 78 8.20 -5.53 -11.89
CA LEU A 78 8.30 -4.09 -12.11
C LEU A 78 9.69 -3.63 -12.63
N GLY A 79 10.62 -4.56 -12.84
CA GLY A 79 11.96 -4.31 -13.38
C GLY A 79 12.94 -3.70 -12.39
N TYR A 80 12.63 -3.73 -11.09
CA TYR A 80 13.51 -3.19 -10.06
C TYR A 80 14.47 -4.26 -9.53
N VAL A 81 15.76 -3.90 -9.43
CA VAL A 81 16.84 -4.78 -8.94
C VAL A 81 17.17 -4.44 -7.49
N LYS A 82 17.54 -5.44 -6.68
CA LYS A 82 17.91 -5.20 -5.27
C LYS A 82 19.23 -4.41 -5.19
N LYS A 83 19.35 -3.58 -4.15
CA LYS A 83 20.57 -2.79 -3.93
C LYS A 83 21.80 -3.68 -3.77
N GLU A 84 21.67 -4.81 -3.08
CA GLU A 84 22.78 -5.76 -2.91
C GLU A 84 23.29 -6.34 -4.24
N GLU A 85 22.43 -6.51 -5.23
CA GLU A 85 22.83 -7.00 -6.56
C GLU A 85 23.61 -5.94 -7.33
N ILE A 86 23.21 -4.68 -7.24
CA ILE A 86 23.96 -3.55 -7.81
C ILE A 86 25.33 -3.40 -7.16
N ASP A 87 25.40 -3.49 -5.84
CA ASP A 87 26.67 -3.34 -5.11
C ASP A 87 27.63 -4.50 -5.46
N LYS A 88 27.14 -5.73 -5.60
CA LYS A 88 27.94 -6.87 -6.11
C LYS A 88 28.46 -6.64 -7.52
N LEU A 89 27.63 -6.06 -8.40
CA LEU A 89 28.03 -5.76 -9.77
C LEU A 89 29.15 -4.72 -9.80
N LYS A 90 29.05 -3.67 -8.98
CA LYS A 90 30.08 -2.62 -8.86
C LYS A 90 31.42 -3.19 -8.42
N VAL A 91 31.45 -4.00 -7.37
CA VAL A 91 32.69 -4.64 -6.89
C VAL A 91 33.32 -5.51 -7.99
N ARG A 92 32.48 -6.21 -8.75
CA ARG A 92 32.96 -7.08 -9.83
C ARG A 92 33.49 -6.28 -11.02
N ILE A 93 32.88 -5.14 -11.33
CA ILE A 93 33.39 -4.19 -12.34
C ILE A 93 34.73 -3.62 -11.89
N GLU A 94 34.82 -3.13 -10.66
CA GLU A 94 36.04 -2.53 -10.09
C GLU A 94 37.22 -3.53 -10.05
N PHE A 95 36.94 -4.80 -9.76
CA PHE A 95 37.94 -5.87 -9.85
C PHE A 95 38.42 -6.14 -11.28
N LEU A 96 37.51 -6.08 -12.27
CA LEU A 96 37.86 -6.29 -13.67
C LEU A 96 38.63 -5.09 -14.25
N GLU A 97 38.25 -3.86 -13.87
CA GLU A 97 38.95 -2.63 -14.23
C GLU A 97 40.39 -2.65 -13.70
N ASN A 98 40.58 -2.98 -12.42
CA ASN A 98 41.93 -3.11 -11.84
C ASN A 98 42.77 -4.19 -12.53
N LYS A 99 42.16 -5.28 -13.02
CA LYS A 99 42.88 -6.30 -13.78
C LYS A 99 43.26 -5.83 -15.19
N LEU A 100 42.43 -5.03 -15.83
CA LEU A 100 42.74 -4.44 -17.14
C LEU A 100 43.86 -3.40 -17.03
N ASP A 101 43.85 -2.58 -15.97
CA ASP A 101 44.89 -1.55 -15.74
C ASP A 101 46.26 -2.15 -15.38
N GLN A 102 46.32 -3.43 -15.02
CA GLN A 102 47.56 -4.16 -14.75
C GLN A 102 48.07 -4.98 -15.95
N MET A 103 47.38 -4.92 -17.10
CA MET A 103 47.83 -5.48 -18.39
C MET A 103 48.43 -4.41 -19.29
#